data_AF-A0A3D2SGB8-F1
#
_entry.id   AF-A0A3D2SGB8-F1
#
_cell.length_a   1.000
_cell.length_b   1.000
_cell.length_c   1.000
_cell.angle_alpha   90.00
_cell.angle_beta   90.00
_cell.angle_gamma   90.00
#
_symmetry.space_group_name_H-M   'P 1'
#
loop_
_entity.id
_entity.type
_entity.pdbx_description
1 polymer ?
#
loop_
_entity_poly.entity_id
_entity_poly.type
_entity_poly.pdbx_seq_one_letter_code
_entity_poly.pdbx_strand_id
1 'polypeptide(L)'
;MKNIVFIITMTLLLLGFCGCTDEVTDYNDPDVDLFVKQLKDGSYKTKGPDGYVEVPKFTREDIPKLLTYADDLTIIPSFPLPPVCTYFGTKVRLGECMLWIVESIRLGQYASLGCKMVYADATNYEGIYFLSNEEVHDAAKRYRFWWEN
;
A
#
# COMPACT_ATOMS: atom_id res chain seq x y z
N MET A 1 -16.14 23.11 -46.76
CA MET A 1 -16.77 22.87 -45.43
C MET A 1 -16.83 21.39 -45.06
N LYS A 2 -17.36 20.50 -45.92
CA LYS A 2 -17.40 19.03 -45.68
C LYS A 2 -16.05 18.40 -45.27
N ASN A 3 -14.96 18.76 -45.95
CA ASN A 3 -13.64 18.15 -45.68
C ASN A 3 -13.03 18.62 -44.34
N ILE A 4 -13.34 19.85 -43.89
CA ILE A 4 -12.87 20.39 -42.61
C ILE A 4 -13.63 19.74 -41.45
N VAL A 5 -14.94 19.53 -41.61
CA VAL A 5 -15.77 18.80 -40.64
C VAL A 5 -15.28 17.35 -40.54
N PHE A 6 -14.94 16.71 -41.65
CA PHE A 6 -14.40 15.34 -41.65
C PHE A 6 -13.06 15.25 -40.91
N ILE A 7 -12.16 16.21 -41.12
CA ILE A 7 -10.86 16.27 -40.41
C ILE A 7 -11.07 16.49 -38.91
N ILE A 8 -11.92 17.44 -38.50
CA ILE A 8 -12.23 17.72 -37.08
C ILE A 8 -12.85 16.50 -36.39
N THR A 9 -13.75 15.79 -37.08
CA THR A 9 -14.39 14.58 -36.54
C THR A 9 -13.38 13.44 -36.37
N MET A 10 -12.40 13.34 -37.28
CA MET A 10 -11.34 12.33 -37.21
C MET A 10 -10.31 12.62 -36.10
N THR A 11 -9.96 13.89 -35.85
CA THR A 11 -9.07 14.26 -34.73
C THR A 11 -9.73 14.10 -33.36
N LEU A 12 -11.04 14.33 -33.24
CA LEU A 12 -11.79 14.07 -32.01
C LEU A 12 -11.87 12.56 -31.67
N LEU A 13 -11.92 11.69 -32.69
CA LEU A 13 -11.88 10.23 -32.52
C LEU A 13 -10.51 9.72 -32.07
N LEU A 14 -9.42 10.35 -32.50
CA LEU A 14 -8.05 9.99 -32.08
C LEU A 14 -7.73 10.41 -30.64
N LEU A 15 -8.42 11.42 -30.10
CA LEU A 15 -8.30 11.83 -28.69
C LEU A 15 -9.06 10.92 -27.70
N GLY A 16 -9.86 9.97 -28.20
CA GLY A 16 -10.78 9.15 -27.40
C GLY A 16 -10.21 7.85 -26.84
N PHE A 17 -8.95 7.49 -27.14
CA PHE A 17 -8.38 6.18 -26.76
C PHE A 17 -7.04 6.28 -26.01
N CYS A 18 -6.88 7.25 -25.11
CA CYS A 18 -6.00 7.03 -23.95
C CYS A 18 -6.77 6.21 -22.91
N GLY A 19 -7.11 4.96 -23.26
CA GLY A 19 -7.50 3.99 -22.24
C GLY A 19 -6.26 3.72 -21.40
N CYS A 20 -6.20 4.27 -20.18
CA CYS A 20 -5.27 3.76 -19.19
C CYS A 20 -5.60 2.27 -19.03
N THR A 21 -4.76 1.39 -19.56
CA THR A 21 -4.73 0.01 -19.10
C THR A 21 -4.26 0.07 -17.67
N ASP A 22 -5.18 -0.11 -16.72
CA ASP A 22 -4.82 -0.19 -15.31
C ASP A 22 -3.85 -1.37 -15.15
N GLU A 23 -2.60 -1.07 -14.81
CA GLU A 23 -1.63 -2.11 -14.44
C GLU A 23 -2.17 -2.83 -13.20
N VAL A 24 -2.18 -4.16 -13.23
CA VAL A 24 -2.72 -4.98 -12.13
C VAL A 24 -1.55 -5.43 -11.26
N THR A 25 -1.60 -5.16 -9.96
CA THR A 25 -0.61 -5.68 -9.01
C THR A 25 -0.68 -7.21 -8.97
N ASP A 26 0.43 -7.88 -9.24
CA ASP A 26 0.54 -9.32 -9.04
C ASP A 26 0.52 -9.64 -7.54
N TYR A 27 -0.31 -10.59 -7.14
CA TYR A 27 -0.42 -10.99 -5.73
C TYR A 27 0.80 -11.78 -5.24
N ASN A 28 1.43 -12.60 -6.08
CA ASN A 28 2.53 -13.49 -5.68
C ASN A 28 3.93 -12.92 -6.00
N ASP A 29 4.02 -11.96 -6.92
CA ASP A 29 5.26 -11.26 -7.27
C ASP A 29 5.02 -9.73 -7.36
N PRO A 30 4.72 -9.07 -6.23
CA PRO A 30 4.22 -7.71 -6.24
C PRO A 30 5.28 -6.65 -6.51
N ASP A 31 4.92 -5.66 -7.33
CA ASP A 31 5.67 -4.40 -7.44
C ASP A 31 5.23 -3.42 -6.34
N VAL A 32 6.18 -3.02 -5.48
CA VAL A 32 5.94 -2.09 -4.37
C VAL A 32 5.47 -0.71 -4.86
N ASP A 33 6.04 -0.17 -5.94
CA ASP A 33 5.69 1.15 -6.47
C ASP A 33 4.28 1.15 -7.05
N LEU A 34 3.94 0.10 -7.80
CA LEU A 34 2.59 -0.07 -8.32
C LEU A 34 1.58 -0.20 -7.18
N PHE A 35 1.87 -1.01 -6.17
CA PHE A 35 1.02 -1.15 -4.99
C PHE A 35 0.80 0.19 -4.28
N VAL A 36 1.88 0.93 -4.00
CA VAL A 36 1.81 2.25 -3.35
C VAL A 36 1.01 3.25 -4.17
N LYS A 37 1.23 3.30 -5.49
CA LYS A 37 0.48 4.15 -6.41
C LYS A 37 -1.01 3.86 -6.30
N GLN A 38 -1.39 2.59 -6.37
CA GLN A 38 -2.79 2.14 -6.29
C GLN A 38 -3.45 2.37 -4.92
N LEU A 39 -2.66 2.32 -3.84
CA LEU A 39 -3.16 2.71 -2.51
C LEU A 39 -3.43 4.22 -2.44
N LYS A 40 -2.53 5.05 -3.00
CA LYS A 40 -2.69 6.51 -3.00
C LYS A 40 -3.88 6.97 -3.84
N ASP A 41 -4.08 6.38 -5.01
CA ASP A 41 -5.19 6.74 -5.92
C ASP A 41 -6.52 6.04 -5.58
N GLY A 42 -6.51 5.05 -4.68
CA GLY A 42 -7.70 4.29 -4.27
C GLY A 42 -8.17 3.25 -5.29
N SER A 43 -7.33 2.88 -6.26
CA SER A 43 -7.65 1.89 -7.29
C SER A 43 -7.27 0.46 -6.92
N TYR A 44 -6.54 0.25 -5.82
CA TYR A 44 -6.05 -1.07 -5.40
C TYR A 44 -7.19 -2.09 -5.20
N LYS A 45 -7.13 -3.19 -5.97
CA LYS A 45 -8.18 -4.23 -6.00
C LYS A 45 -7.65 -5.66 -6.12
N THR A 46 -6.34 -5.87 -6.01
CA THR A 46 -5.74 -7.21 -6.19
C THR A 46 -6.26 -8.17 -5.13
N LYS A 47 -6.68 -9.35 -5.59
CA LYS A 47 -7.29 -10.38 -4.77
C LYS A 47 -6.31 -11.52 -4.50
N GLY A 48 -6.36 -12.04 -3.27
CA GLY A 48 -5.67 -13.27 -2.90
C GLY A 48 -6.39 -14.54 -3.40
N PRO A 49 -5.85 -15.73 -3.07
CA PRO A 49 -6.38 -17.02 -3.48
C PRO A 49 -7.84 -17.26 -3.03
N ASP A 50 -8.21 -16.67 -1.90
CA ASP A 50 -9.55 -16.79 -1.32
C ASP A 50 -10.54 -15.77 -1.90
N GLY A 51 -10.10 -14.94 -2.87
CA GLY A 51 -10.94 -14.00 -3.62
C GLY A 51 -11.22 -12.67 -2.90
N TYR A 52 -10.62 -12.46 -1.72
CA TYR A 52 -10.67 -11.20 -0.98
C TYR A 52 -9.58 -10.23 -1.45
N VAL A 53 -9.84 -8.93 -1.35
CA VAL A 53 -8.81 -7.91 -1.58
C VAL A 53 -7.85 -7.95 -0.40
N GLU A 54 -6.59 -8.28 -0.65
CA GLU A 54 -5.58 -8.56 0.37
C GLU A 54 -4.31 -7.75 0.08
N VAL A 55 -3.45 -7.56 1.09
CA VAL A 55 -2.06 -7.14 0.81
C VAL A 55 -1.38 -8.24 -0.01
N PRO A 56 -0.64 -7.93 -1.09
CA PRO A 56 0.13 -8.93 -1.84
C PRO A 56 1.19 -9.63 -0.99
N LYS A 57 1.72 -10.75 -1.47
CA LYS A 57 2.78 -11.51 -0.83
C LYS A 57 4.15 -10.84 -0.99
N PHE A 58 4.32 -9.71 -0.32
CA PHE A 58 5.65 -9.11 -0.16
C PHE A 58 6.58 -10.04 0.61
N THR A 59 7.84 -9.97 0.26
CA THR A 59 8.93 -10.82 0.74
C THR A 59 10.00 -9.97 1.42
N ARG A 60 11.06 -10.62 1.93
CA ARG A 60 12.15 -9.91 2.61
C ARG A 60 12.88 -8.97 1.64
N GLU A 61 12.92 -9.33 0.38
CA GLU A 61 13.53 -8.61 -0.73
C GLU A 61 12.85 -7.24 -0.98
N ASP A 62 11.57 -7.11 -0.61
CA ASP A 62 10.78 -5.89 -0.79
C ASP A 62 10.97 -4.87 0.34
N ILE A 63 11.49 -5.30 1.50
CA ILE A 63 11.65 -4.46 2.70
C ILE A 63 12.40 -3.14 2.42
N PRO A 64 13.57 -3.13 1.75
CA PRO A 64 14.28 -1.88 1.45
C PRO A 64 13.38 -0.87 0.76
N LYS A 65 12.58 -1.33 -0.21
CA LYS A 65 11.71 -0.50 -1.02
C LYS A 65 10.49 -0.03 -0.22
N LEU A 66 9.85 -0.90 0.55
CA LEU A 66 8.76 -0.54 1.48
C LEU A 66 9.20 0.53 2.49
N LEU A 67 10.41 0.43 3.03
CA LEU A 67 10.96 1.40 4.00
C LEU A 67 11.24 2.79 3.40
N THR A 68 11.35 2.92 2.07
CA THR A 68 11.42 4.24 1.41
C THR A 68 10.11 5.02 1.54
N TYR A 69 8.98 4.32 1.74
CA TYR A 69 7.64 4.91 1.90
C TYR A 69 7.20 5.05 3.36
N ALA A 70 7.99 4.56 4.33
CA ALA A 70 7.60 4.52 5.75
C ALA A 70 7.38 5.89 6.41
N ASP A 71 7.95 6.97 5.87
CA ASP A 71 7.71 8.35 6.35
C ASP A 71 6.53 9.05 5.65
N ASP A 72 5.87 8.39 4.70
CA ASP A 72 4.80 9.02 3.93
C ASP A 72 3.50 9.14 4.74
N LEU A 73 3.23 10.34 5.23
CA LEU A 73 2.02 10.65 6.00
C LEU A 73 0.78 10.89 5.12
N THR A 74 0.83 10.60 3.81
CA THR A 74 -0.33 10.68 2.93
C THR A 74 -1.44 9.78 3.46
N ILE A 75 -2.62 10.37 3.62
CA ILE A 75 -3.83 9.64 4.03
C ILE A 75 -4.37 8.93 2.80
N ILE A 76 -4.40 7.59 2.86
CA ILE A 76 -4.91 6.77 1.75
C ILE A 76 -6.42 6.50 1.92
N PRO A 77 -7.17 6.33 0.81
CA PRO A 77 -8.61 6.11 0.87
C PRO A 77 -8.99 4.80 1.59
N SER A 78 -8.17 3.75 1.42
CA SER A 78 -8.39 2.44 2.01
C SER A 78 -7.11 1.61 2.04
N PHE A 79 -7.05 0.65 2.95
CA PHE A 79 -6.03 -0.40 2.99
C PHE A 79 -6.73 -1.76 3.14
N PRO A 80 -6.25 -2.85 2.50
CA PRO A 80 -6.84 -4.18 2.62
C PRO A 80 -6.56 -4.79 4.01
N LEU A 81 -7.48 -4.49 4.95
CA LEU A 81 -7.45 -4.93 6.34
C LEU A 81 -8.29 -6.21 6.51
N PRO A 82 -8.00 -7.05 7.52
CA PRO A 82 -8.77 -8.26 7.74
C PRO A 82 -10.20 -7.91 8.22
N PRO A 83 -11.21 -8.75 7.96
CA PRO A 83 -12.62 -8.46 8.30
C PRO A 83 -12.88 -8.18 9.79
N VAL A 84 -12.01 -8.63 10.68
CA VAL A 84 -12.12 -8.41 12.14
C VAL A 84 -11.70 -6.99 12.55
N CYS A 85 -11.09 -6.23 11.64
CA CYS A 85 -10.62 -4.86 11.82
C CYS A 85 -11.71 -3.83 11.50
N THR A 86 -12.94 -4.07 11.98
CA THR A 86 -14.14 -3.25 11.73
C THR A 86 -14.13 -1.86 12.37
N TYR A 87 -13.15 -1.52 13.21
CA TYR A 87 -13.12 -0.30 14.03
C TYR A 87 -12.04 0.70 13.67
N PHE A 88 -11.52 0.63 12.44
CA PHE A 88 -10.39 1.43 12.05
C PHE A 88 -10.84 2.74 11.40
N GLY A 89 -10.62 3.83 12.16
CA GLY A 89 -10.99 5.20 11.86
C GLY A 89 -10.55 5.63 10.46
N THR A 90 -11.32 6.56 9.91
CA THR A 90 -11.48 6.89 8.48
C THR A 90 -10.25 7.39 7.73
N LYS A 91 -9.04 7.36 8.32
CA LYS A 91 -7.82 7.97 7.77
C LYS A 91 -6.57 7.21 8.20
N VAL A 92 -6.14 6.25 7.38
CA VAL A 92 -4.86 5.53 7.57
C VAL A 92 -3.76 6.20 6.75
N ARG A 93 -2.54 6.25 7.27
CA ARG A 93 -1.38 6.84 6.56
C ARG A 93 -0.61 5.75 5.84
N LEU A 94 -0.13 6.07 4.64
CA LEU A 94 0.64 5.13 3.83
C LEU A 94 1.85 4.56 4.57
N GLY A 95 2.65 5.41 5.21
CA GLY A 95 3.88 4.99 5.90
C GLY A 95 3.62 4.01 7.03
N GLU A 96 2.52 4.21 7.77
CA GLU A 96 2.08 3.26 8.79
C GLU A 96 1.69 1.90 8.20
N CYS A 97 0.98 1.88 7.07
CA CYS A 97 0.70 0.65 6.34
C CYS A 97 1.98 -0.06 5.89
N MET A 98 2.98 0.68 5.40
CA MET A 98 4.25 0.08 4.98
C MET A 98 4.96 -0.57 6.17
N LEU A 99 4.93 0.08 7.33
CA LEU A 99 5.50 -0.48 8.57
C LEU A 99 4.77 -1.74 9.03
N TRP A 100 3.44 -1.81 8.92
CA TRP A 100 2.68 -3.04 9.20
C TRP A 100 3.07 -4.19 8.27
N ILE A 101 3.30 -3.91 6.99
CA ILE A 101 3.75 -4.92 6.01
C ILE A 101 5.15 -5.41 6.40
N VAL A 102 6.09 -4.49 6.64
CA VAL A 102 7.46 -4.84 7.06
C VAL A 102 7.46 -5.66 8.33
N GLU A 103 6.64 -5.29 9.32
CA GLU A 103 6.54 -6.03 10.58
C GLU A 103 5.98 -7.44 10.38
N SER A 104 4.98 -7.57 9.50
CA SER A 104 4.40 -8.87 9.17
C SER A 104 5.41 -9.77 8.48
N ILE A 105 6.21 -9.23 7.55
CA ILE A 105 7.34 -9.96 6.93
C ILE A 105 8.35 -10.38 8.00
N ARG A 106 8.72 -9.47 8.92
CA ARG A 106 9.66 -9.76 10.02
C ARG A 106 9.19 -10.91 10.90
N LEU A 107 7.88 -11.02 11.15
CA LEU A 107 7.26 -12.08 11.92
C LEU A 107 6.95 -13.36 11.12
N GLY A 108 7.09 -13.35 9.80
CA GLY A 108 6.67 -14.44 8.93
C GLY A 108 5.14 -14.61 8.87
N GLN A 109 4.38 -13.52 9.01
CA GLN A 109 2.93 -13.47 8.99
C GLN A 109 2.40 -12.76 7.74
N TYR A 110 1.13 -13.03 7.39
CA TYR A 110 0.46 -12.30 6.32
C TYR A 110 0.16 -10.86 6.77
N ALA A 111 0.58 -9.88 5.96
CA ALA A 111 0.38 -8.47 6.26
C ALA A 111 -1.10 -8.05 6.36
N SER A 112 -1.97 -8.74 5.63
CA SER A 112 -3.43 -8.60 5.74
C SER A 112 -4.00 -9.08 7.09
N LEU A 113 -3.21 -9.75 7.95
CA LEU A 113 -3.63 -10.19 9.29
C LEU A 113 -3.05 -9.31 10.42
N GLY A 114 -2.00 -8.53 10.13
CA GLY A 114 -1.23 -7.78 11.12
C GLY A 114 -1.28 -6.28 10.87
N CYS A 115 -2.02 -5.54 11.69
CA CYS A 115 -2.09 -4.07 11.65
C CYS A 115 -1.69 -3.48 13.00
N LYS A 116 -0.62 -4.00 13.57
CA LYS A 116 -0.13 -3.62 14.89
C LYS A 116 1.38 -3.45 14.87
N MET A 117 1.83 -2.54 15.71
CA MET A 117 3.22 -2.32 16.05
C MET A 117 3.44 -2.73 17.51
N VAL A 118 4.69 -2.80 17.96
CA VAL A 118 5.03 -3.02 19.37
C VAL A 118 6.16 -2.09 19.77
N TYR A 119 6.26 -1.76 21.05
CA TYR A 119 7.44 -1.04 21.55
C TYR A 119 8.69 -1.93 21.41
N ALA A 120 9.83 -1.31 21.08
CA ALA A 120 11.08 -2.02 20.86
C ALA A 120 11.59 -2.75 22.12
N ASP A 121 11.22 -2.26 23.30
CA ASP A 121 11.55 -2.79 24.62
C ASP A 121 10.35 -3.51 25.28
N ALA A 122 9.29 -3.80 24.53
CA ALA A 122 8.12 -4.49 25.05
C ALA A 122 8.50 -5.89 25.58
N THR A 123 8.00 -6.21 26.78
CA THR A 123 8.18 -7.54 27.40
C THR A 123 7.19 -8.59 26.89
N ASN A 124 6.16 -8.14 26.16
CA ASN A 124 5.14 -8.94 25.50
C ASN A 124 4.85 -8.34 24.11
N TYR A 125 4.11 -9.06 23.26
CA TYR A 125 3.73 -8.60 21.92
C TYR A 125 2.35 -7.94 21.91
N GLU A 126 2.12 -7.02 22.86
CA GLU A 126 0.89 -6.24 22.96
C GLU A 126 0.86 -5.16 21.86
N GLY A 127 -0.17 -5.22 21.02
CA GLY A 127 -0.24 -4.43 19.80
C GLY A 127 -0.60 -2.97 20.06
N ILE A 128 0.20 -2.07 19.50
CA ILE A 128 -0.11 -0.66 19.32
C ILE A 128 -0.78 -0.52 17.95
N TYR A 129 -1.96 0.07 17.95
CA TYR A 129 -2.74 0.37 16.75
C TYR A 129 -2.80 1.89 16.60
N PHE A 130 -2.63 2.41 15.37
CA PHE A 130 -2.71 3.84 15.07
C PHE A 130 -1.70 4.71 15.79
N LEU A 131 -0.49 4.69 15.28
CA LEU A 131 0.57 5.58 15.69
C LEU A 131 0.16 7.05 15.48
N SER A 132 0.66 8.00 16.26
CA SER A 132 0.68 9.41 15.87
C SER A 132 1.65 9.64 14.71
N ASN A 133 1.63 10.81 14.08
CA ASN A 133 2.57 11.12 12.99
C ASN A 133 4.03 11.07 13.48
N GLU A 134 4.29 11.49 14.71
CA GLU A 134 5.62 11.42 15.33
C GLU A 134 6.03 9.96 15.55
N GLU A 135 5.13 9.12 16.05
CA GLU A 135 5.40 7.69 16.24
C GLU A 135 5.60 6.94 14.91
N VAL A 136 4.91 7.31 13.82
CA VAL A 136 5.18 6.76 12.48
C VAL A 136 6.63 7.04 12.07
N HIS A 137 7.10 8.28 12.24
CA HIS A 137 8.47 8.65 11.90
C HIS A 137 9.51 8.01 12.84
N ASP A 138 9.22 7.89 14.14
CA ASP A 138 10.09 7.19 15.08
C ASP A 138 10.22 5.70 14.72
N ALA A 139 9.09 5.04 14.44
CA ALA A 139 9.06 3.67 13.96
C ALA A 139 9.85 3.54 12.64
N ALA A 140 9.61 4.41 11.65
CA ALA A 140 10.34 4.38 10.38
C ALA A 140 11.86 4.43 10.57
N LYS A 141 12.37 5.27 11.48
CA LYS A 141 13.81 5.32 11.81
C LYS A 141 14.29 4.01 12.42
N ARG A 142 13.54 3.43 13.36
CA ARG A 142 13.90 2.16 14.01
C ARG A 142 13.94 1.00 13.04
N TYR A 143 12.95 0.89 12.14
CA TYR A 143 12.91 -0.19 11.16
C TYR A 143 14.01 -0.06 10.10
N ARG A 144 14.37 1.16 9.69
CA ARG A 144 15.55 1.36 8.82
C ARG A 144 16.83 0.95 9.52
N PHE A 145 17.03 1.40 10.75
CA PHE A 145 18.19 0.99 11.54
C PHE A 145 18.25 -0.53 11.72
N TRP A 146 17.13 -1.17 12.03
CA TRP A 146 17.03 -2.64 12.14
C TRP A 146 17.34 -3.35 10.81
N TRP A 147 16.93 -2.80 9.66
CA TRP A 147 17.22 -3.42 8.37
C TRP A 147 18.69 -3.32 7.97
N GLU A 148 19.35 -2.22 8.35
CA GLU A 148 20.74 -1.92 8.01
C GLU A 148 21.78 -2.62 8.93
N ASN A 149 21.35 -3.20 10.06
CA ASN A 149 22.22 -3.81 11.09
C ASN A 149 21.83 -5.26 11.39
#